data_AF-A0A524IGI1-F1
#
_entry.id   AF-A0A524IGI1-F1
#
_cell.length_a   1.000
_cell.length_b   1.000
_cell.length_c   1.000
_cell.angle_alpha   90.00
_cell.angle_beta   90.00
_cell.angle_gamma   90.00
#
_symmetry.space_group_name_H-M   'P 1'
#
loop_
_entity.id
_entity.type
_entity.pdbx_description
1 polymer ?
#
loop_
_entity_poly.entity_id
_entity_poly.type
_entity_poly.pdbx_seq_one_letter_code
_entity_poly.pdbx_strand_id
1 'polypeptide(L)' 'MHQLLLPEIPEGSKDWILEGREYHHLVRVLRRREGDSIPVLDTGGRRYTAVIAQ' A
#
# COMPACT_ATOMS: atom_id res chain seq x y z
N MET A 1 -4.10 2.78 13.97
CA MET A 1 -4.31 2.38 12.56
C MET A 1 -3.00 2.62 11.82
N HIS A 2 -2.50 1.65 11.05
CA HIS A 2 -1.25 1.78 10.29
C HIS A 2 -1.56 2.25 8.86
N GLN A 3 -0.84 3.26 8.38
CA GLN A 3 -1.08 3.90 7.08
C GLN A 3 0.22 3.82 6.26
N LEU A 4 0.12 3.36 5.02
CA LEU A 4 1.26 3.31 4.11
C LEU A 4 1.37 4.64 3.37
N LEU A 5 2.56 5.25 3.39
CA LEU A 5 2.85 6.43 2.59
C LEU A 5 3.51 5.98 1.29
N LEU A 6 2.91 6.32 0.15
CA LEU A 6 3.46 6.03 -1.16
C LEU A 6 3.86 7.33 -1.88
N PRO A 7 4.85 7.29 -2.79
CA PRO A 7 5.10 8.38 -3.71
C PRO A 7 3.86 8.64 -4.58
N GLU A 8 3.88 9.74 -5.33
CA GLU A 8 2.76 10.13 -6.20
C GLU A 8 2.28 8.96 -7.04
N ILE A 9 1.04 8.56 -6.80
CA ILE A 9 0.39 7.47 -7.50
C ILE A 9 -0.13 8.04 -8.82
N PRO A 10 0.37 7.58 -9.99
CA PRO A 10 -0.10 8.10 -11.27
C PRO A 10 -1.59 7.82 -11.41
N GLU A 11 -2.35 8.86 -11.73
CA GLU A 11 -3.79 8.79 -11.87
C GLU A 11 -4.17 7.74 -12.93
N GLY A 12 -4.95 6.73 -12.53
CA GLY A 12 -5.32 5.60 -13.40
C GLY A 12 -4.44 4.35 -13.28
N SER A 13 -3.37 4.38 -12.49
CA SER A 13 -2.66 3.14 -12.10
C SER A 13 -3.59 2.28 -11.25
N LYS A 14 -3.75 1.01 -11.64
CA LYS A 14 -4.59 0.05 -10.92
C LYS A 14 -3.81 -0.75 -9.89
N ASP A 15 -2.52 -0.98 -10.16
CA ASP A 15 -1.66 -1.87 -9.40
C ASP A 15 -0.29 -1.20 -9.14
N TRP A 16 0.30 -1.47 -7.97
CA TRP A 16 1.66 -1.07 -7.63
C TRP A 16 2.40 -2.23 -6.97
N ILE A 17 3.69 -2.34 -7.27
CA ILE A 17 4.56 -3.35 -6.66
C ILE A 17 5.26 -2.71 -5.46
N LEU A 18 5.08 -3.30 -4.29
CA LEU A 18 5.86 -2.95 -3.10
C LEU A 18 7.07 -3.87 -3.01
N GLU A 19 8.25 -3.28 -2.88
CA GLU A 19 9.51 -4.03 -2.71
C GLU A 19 10.21 -3.61 -1.42
N GLY A 20 11.28 -4.32 -1.05
CA GLY A 20 12.15 -3.91 0.04
C GLY A 20 11.45 -3.71 1.39
N ARG A 21 11.60 -2.50 1.96
CA ARG A 21 11.18 -2.19 3.34
C ARG A 21 9.66 -2.07 3.45
N GLU A 22 8.99 -1.51 2.46
CA GLU A 22 7.53 -1.40 2.42
C GLU A 22 6.89 -2.79 2.43
N TYR A 23 7.38 -3.69 1.58
CA TYR A 23 6.92 -5.08 1.55
C TYR A 23 7.17 -5.79 2.88
N HIS A 24 8.39 -5.66 3.42
CA HIS A 24 8.73 -6.26 4.71
C HIS A 24 7.81 -5.76 5.82
N HIS A 25 7.55 -4.46 5.88
CA HIS A 25 6.69 -3.88 6.90
C HIS A 25 5.25 -4.38 6.75
N LEU A 26 4.72 -4.43 5.53
CA LEU A 26 3.37 -4.90 5.26
C LEU A 26 3.17 -6.37 5.64
N VAL A 27 4.09 -7.24 5.23
CA VAL A 27 3.92 -8.70 5.34
C VAL A 27 4.52 -9.26 6.62
N ARG A 28 5.68 -8.79 7.07
CA ARG A 28 6.38 -9.34 8.26
C ARG A 28 5.96 -8.63 9.54
N VAL A 29 5.81 -7.31 9.52
CA VAL A 29 5.48 -6.53 10.72
C VAL A 29 3.96 -6.48 10.92
N LEU A 30 3.23 -6.03 9.90
CA LEU A 30 1.77 -5.90 9.97
C LEU A 30 1.03 -7.21 9.69
N ARG A 31 1.74 -8.25 9.22
CA ARG A 31 1.20 -9.59 8.95
C ARG A 31 -0.03 -9.59 8.04
N ARG A 32 -0.08 -8.63 7.12
CA ARG A 32 -1.15 -8.55 6.12
C ARG A 32 -1.01 -9.67 5.11
N ARG A 33 -2.16 -10.12 4.60
CA ARG A 33 -2.27 -11.23 3.66
C ARG A 33 -2.90 -10.78 2.36
N GLU A 34 -2.75 -11.60 1.32
CA GLU A 34 -3.52 -11.45 0.08
C GLU A 34 -5.02 -11.30 0.41
N GLY A 35 -5.68 -10.36 -0.27
CA GLY A 35 -7.08 -10.00 -0.04
C GLY A 35 -7.31 -9.00 1.09
N ASP A 36 -6.31 -8.68 1.93
CA ASP A 36 -6.47 -7.64 2.95
C ASP A 36 -6.54 -6.25 2.30
N SER A 37 -7.47 -5.42 2.81
CA SER A 37 -7.56 -4.01 2.47
C SER A 37 -6.67 -3.16 3.38
N ILE A 38 -5.92 -2.23 2.80
CA ILE A 38 -5.02 -1.32 3.50
C ILE A 38 -5.28 0.14 3.12
N PRO A 39 -5.22 1.09 4.07
CA PRO A 39 -5.28 2.51 3.77
C PRO A 39 -3.92 2.99 3.25
N VAL A 40 -3.96 3.67 2.11
CA VAL A 40 -2.81 4.26 1.43
C VAL A 40 -2.98 5.76 1.38
N LEU A 41 -1.90 6.50 1.59
CA LEU A 41 -1.84 7.94 1.41
C LEU A 41 -0.72 8.25 0.42
N ASP A 42 -1.02 9.01 -0.62
CA ASP A 42 0.00 9.52 -1.53
C ASP A 42 0.61 10.84 -1.03
N THR A 43 1.68 11.29 -1.69
CA THR A 43 2.31 12.59 -1.42
C THR A 43 1.44 13.79 -1.80
N GLY A 44 0.38 13.58 -2.58
CA GLY A 44 -0.64 14.60 -2.90
C GLY A 44 -1.71 14.76 -1.80
N GLY A 45 -1.66 13.95 -0.74
CA GLY A 45 -2.63 13.98 0.35
C GLY A 45 -3.92 13.19 0.08
N ARG A 46 -4.00 12.48 -1.06
CA ARG A 46 -5.16 11.65 -1.43
C ARG A 46 -5.07 10.30 -0.72
N ARG A 47 -6.22 9.86 -0.20
CA ARG A 47 -6.36 8.59 0.52
C ARG A 47 -7.04 7.56 -0.35
N TYR A 48 -6.50 6.34 -0.34
CA TYR A 48 -7.01 5.21 -1.10
C TYR A 48 -7.15 4.00 -0.18
N THR A 49 -8.02 3.07 -0.59
CA THR A 49 -8.05 1.72 -0.04
C THR A 49 -7.51 0.79 -1.10
N ALA A 50 -6.34 0.20 -0.85
CA ALA A 50 -5.74 -0.79 -1.74
C ALA A 50 -6.01 -2.20 -1.21
N VAL A 51 -6.11 -3.18 -2.11
CA VAL A 51 -6.20 -4.60 -1.77
C VAL A 51 -4.87 -5.25 -2.11
N ILE A 52 -4.35 -6.08 -1.21
CA ILE A 52 -3.12 -6.82 -1.45
C ILE A 52 -3.40 -7.96 -2.43
N ALA A 53 -2.69 -7.96 -3.56
CA ALA A 53 -2.64 -9.06 -4.52
C ALA A 53 -1.20 -9.63 -4.54
N GLN A 54 -1.05 -10.95 -4.71
CA GLN A 54 0.25 -11.64 -4.81
C GLN A 54 0.47 -12.21 -6.21
#